data_AF-A0A7R9ZTI1-F1
#
_entry.id   AF-A0A7R9ZTI1-F1
#
_cell.length_a   1.000
_cell.length_b   1.000
_cell.length_c   1.000
_cell.angle_alpha   90.00
_cell.angle_beta   90.00
_cell.angle_gamma   90.00
#
_symmetry.space_group_name_H-M   'P 1'
#
loop_
_entity.id
_entity.type
_entity.pdbx_description
1 polymer ?
#
loop_
_entity_poly.entity_id
_entity_poly.type
_entity_poly.pdbx_seq_one_letter_code
_entity_poly.pdbx_strand_id
1 'polypeptide(L)'
;ESAAACGVFCCWLPCVCDCCGLPYLETKDGSTGKVLGKTQYVCDKCCFVPKYDISDASGKKLYRLRPDTCVGGMCVQYRCDGDGGKCCRIPYILRNPDTLEPVTSGATLNGEVLNSMVDTLWAGWKNECCSEKNAYHVTFPKDISPEEKAVLMGSTILVDVTMFEVDQEENS
;
A
#
# COMPACT_ATOMS: atom_id res chain seq x y z
N GLU A 1 -7.76 21.00 -32.46
CA GLU A 1 -7.51 20.73 -31.04
C GLU A 1 -6.47 19.64 -30.95
N SER A 2 -5.25 19.97 -30.49
CA SER A 2 -4.10 19.08 -30.55
C SER A 2 -3.88 18.44 -29.19
N ALA A 3 -4.20 17.16 -29.07
CA ALA A 3 -3.75 16.33 -27.96
C ALA A 3 -2.24 16.13 -28.13
N ALA A 4 -1.45 16.83 -27.31
CA ALA A 4 -0.01 16.61 -27.23
C ALA A 4 0.21 15.27 -26.51
N ALA A 5 0.62 14.26 -27.26
CA ALA A 5 1.19 13.03 -26.74
C ALA A 5 2.45 13.41 -25.94
N CYS A 6 2.39 13.30 -24.61
CA CYS A 6 3.57 13.40 -23.77
C CYS A 6 4.24 12.02 -23.76
N GLY A 7 5.41 11.96 -24.39
CA GLY A 7 6.17 10.74 -24.61
C GLY A 7 6.53 10.02 -23.31
N VAL A 8 6.17 8.73 -23.28
CA VAL A 8 6.57 7.72 -22.31
C VAL A 8 8.05 7.40 -22.51
N PHE A 9 8.99 8.19 -21.98
CA PHE A 9 10.42 7.79 -22.04
C PHE A 9 11.38 8.37 -20.98
N CYS A 10 10.92 9.01 -19.89
CA CYS A 10 11.90 9.59 -18.94
C CYS A 10 11.50 9.75 -17.46
N CYS A 11 10.56 8.97 -16.91
CA CYS A 11 10.41 8.97 -15.45
C CYS A 11 9.81 7.66 -14.93
N TRP A 12 10.66 6.87 -14.29
CA TRP A 12 10.32 5.70 -13.47
C TRP A 12 9.54 6.03 -12.18
N LEU A 13 9.17 7.29 -11.99
CA LEU A 13 8.39 7.75 -10.84
C LEU A 13 7.03 8.27 -11.35
N PRO A 14 5.93 7.51 -11.14
CA PRO A 14 4.60 7.87 -11.65
C PRO A 14 4.05 9.21 -11.11
N CYS A 15 4.72 9.80 -10.12
CA CYS A 15 4.31 11.04 -9.44
C CYS A 15 4.88 12.33 -10.05
N VAL A 16 5.96 12.29 -10.86
CA VAL A 16 6.59 13.55 -11.33
C VAL A 16 5.86 14.20 -12.52
N CYS A 17 5.16 13.42 -13.35
CA CYS A 17 4.61 13.91 -14.62
C CYS A 17 3.09 13.79 -14.78
N ASP A 18 2.38 13.05 -13.92
CA ASP A 18 0.91 12.91 -14.04
C ASP A 18 0.20 12.98 -12.69
N CYS A 19 0.05 14.21 -12.16
CA CYS A 19 -0.80 14.46 -11.01
C CYS A 19 -2.31 14.30 -11.31
N CYS A 20 -2.71 14.05 -12.57
CA CYS A 20 -4.11 13.99 -13.00
C CYS A 20 -4.64 12.55 -13.16
N GLY A 21 -3.76 11.56 -13.35
CA GLY A 21 -4.10 10.15 -13.58
C GLY A 21 -3.73 9.19 -12.46
N LEU A 22 -3.64 9.65 -11.20
CA LEU A 22 -3.20 8.78 -10.09
C LEU A 22 -4.10 7.54 -9.92
N PRO A 23 -3.51 6.33 -9.82
CA PRO A 23 -4.28 5.10 -9.76
C PRO A 23 -5.10 5.06 -8.47
N TYR A 24 -6.29 4.49 -8.60
CA TYR A 24 -7.22 4.30 -7.48
C TYR A 24 -7.97 2.99 -7.66
N LEU A 25 -8.49 2.49 -6.54
CA LEU A 25 -9.32 1.30 -6.48
C LEU A 25 -10.57 1.61 -5.66
N GLU A 26 -11.74 1.41 -6.26
CA GLU A 26 -13.03 1.50 -5.57
C GLU A 26 -13.46 0.10 -5.13
N THR A 27 -13.80 -0.02 -3.85
CA THR A 27 -14.36 -1.27 -3.31
C THR A 27 -15.87 -1.14 -3.31
N LYS A 28 -16.55 -2.09 -3.96
CA LYS A 28 -18.00 -2.17 -4.06
C LYS A 28 -18.50 -3.46 -3.45
N ASP A 29 -19.68 -3.42 -2.86
CA ASP A 29 -20.41 -4.62 -2.45
C ASP A 29 -20.85 -5.38 -3.71
N GLY A 30 -20.48 -6.65 -3.81
CA GLY A 30 -20.81 -7.50 -4.96
C GLY A 30 -22.29 -7.81 -5.11
N SER A 31 -23.10 -7.70 -4.04
CA SER A 31 -24.53 -7.99 -4.09
C SER A 31 -25.35 -6.75 -4.46
N THR A 32 -24.98 -5.59 -3.92
CA THR A 32 -25.76 -4.34 -4.07
C THR A 32 -25.15 -3.36 -5.08
N GLY A 33 -23.88 -3.54 -5.45
CA GLY A 33 -23.12 -2.59 -6.26
C GLY A 33 -22.78 -1.29 -5.51
N LYS A 34 -23.15 -1.18 -4.22
CA LYS A 34 -22.90 0.01 -3.40
C LYS A 34 -21.40 0.19 -3.17
N VAL A 35 -20.92 1.41 -3.35
CA VAL A 35 -19.53 1.78 -3.03
C VAL A 35 -19.35 1.75 -1.50
N LEU A 36 -18.37 0.99 -1.03
CA LEU A 36 -17.98 0.90 0.37
C LEU A 36 -16.88 1.90 0.72
N GLY A 37 -15.98 2.15 -0.23
CA GLY A 37 -14.90 3.11 -0.07
C GLY A 37 -13.94 3.08 -1.25
N LYS A 38 -12.87 3.86 -1.12
CA LYS A 38 -11.88 4.08 -2.17
C LYS A 38 -10.48 4.15 -1.58
N THR A 39 -9.55 3.45 -2.21
CA THR A 39 -8.11 3.63 -1.99
C THR A 39 -7.53 4.38 -3.17
N GLN A 40 -6.71 5.41 -2.93
CA GLN A 40 -6.12 6.22 -4.00
C GLN A 40 -4.66 6.51 -3.71
N TYR A 41 -3.82 6.40 -4.75
CA TYR A 41 -2.43 6.80 -4.68
C TYR A 41 -2.30 8.31 -4.43
N VAL A 42 -1.37 8.71 -3.57
CA VAL A 42 -1.11 10.09 -3.21
C VAL A 42 0.28 10.49 -3.67
N CYS A 43 0.31 11.46 -4.57
CA CYS A 43 1.54 12.14 -4.97
C CYS A 43 1.70 13.43 -4.13
N ASP A 44 2.79 13.51 -3.37
CA ASP A 44 3.18 14.72 -2.62
C ASP A 44 4.66 15.07 -2.92
N LYS A 45 5.20 16.09 -2.25
CA LYS A 45 6.58 16.57 -2.45
C LYS A 45 7.65 15.48 -2.23
N CYS A 46 7.35 14.44 -1.46
CA CYS A 46 8.18 13.26 -1.26
C CYS A 46 7.74 12.15 -2.22
N CYS A 47 7.90 12.38 -3.53
CA CYS A 47 7.47 11.47 -4.59
C CYS A 47 8.14 10.08 -4.57
N PHE A 48 9.26 9.95 -3.86
CA PHE A 48 10.04 8.72 -3.73
C PHE A 48 9.44 7.70 -2.75
N VAL A 49 8.39 8.08 -2.01
CA VAL A 49 7.73 7.19 -1.06
C VAL A 49 6.27 7.01 -1.49
N PRO A 50 5.87 5.81 -1.93
CA PRO A 50 4.50 5.52 -2.30
C PRO A 50 3.58 5.63 -1.09
N LYS A 51 2.44 6.29 -1.29
CA LYS A 51 1.44 6.60 -0.26
C LYS A 51 0.06 6.40 -0.83
N TYR A 52 -0.86 5.95 0.00
CA TYR A 52 -2.24 5.75 -0.39
C TYR A 52 -3.18 6.33 0.66
N ASP A 53 -4.19 7.08 0.23
CA ASP A 53 -5.28 7.53 1.09
C ASP A 53 -6.44 6.56 0.95
N ILE A 54 -7.00 6.16 2.09
CA ILE A 54 -8.14 5.25 2.19
C ILE A 54 -9.32 6.06 2.70
N SER A 55 -10.38 6.10 1.90
CA SER A 55 -11.56 6.91 2.16
C SER A 55 -12.80 6.02 2.23
N ASP A 56 -13.77 6.43 3.05
CA ASP A 56 -15.08 5.78 3.12
C ASP A 56 -15.96 6.09 1.89
N ALA A 57 -17.18 5.54 1.88
CA ALA A 57 -18.17 5.78 0.83
C ALA A 57 -18.57 7.26 0.68
N SER A 58 -18.40 8.08 1.73
CA SER A 58 -18.69 9.52 1.70
C SER A 58 -17.51 10.36 1.17
N GLY A 59 -16.35 9.73 0.93
CA GLY A 59 -15.12 10.41 0.53
C GLY A 59 -14.33 10.99 1.70
N LYS A 60 -14.70 10.68 2.95
CA LYS A 60 -13.91 11.07 4.12
C LYS A 60 -12.70 10.16 4.24
N LYS A 61 -11.51 10.76 4.35
CA LYS A 61 -10.26 10.04 4.58
C LYS A 61 -10.28 9.41 5.97
N LEU A 62 -10.17 8.09 6.01
CA LEU A 62 -10.09 7.32 7.25
C LEU A 62 -8.64 7.08 7.64
N TYR A 63 -7.81 6.71 6.65
CA TYR A 63 -6.44 6.30 6.89
C TYR A 63 -5.51 6.75 5.76
N ARG A 64 -4.23 6.84 6.10
CA ARG A 64 -3.13 6.92 5.16
C ARG A 64 -2.25 5.71 5.30
N LEU A 65 -2.09 4.95 4.23
CA LEU A 65 -1.20 3.82 4.14
C LEU A 65 0.15 4.29 3.59
N ARG A 66 1.21 4.14 4.37
CA ARG A 66 2.57 4.56 3.98
C ARG A 66 3.63 3.76 4.73
N PRO A 67 4.82 3.54 4.14
CA PRO A 67 5.90 2.90 4.85
C PRO A 67 6.55 3.88 5.86
N ASP A 68 7.36 3.30 6.74
CA ASP A 68 8.33 4.06 7.52
C ASP A 68 9.37 4.69 6.57
N THR A 69 9.84 5.88 6.92
CA THR A 69 10.73 6.67 6.07
C THR A 69 11.91 7.20 6.86
N CYS A 70 13.11 7.11 6.31
CA CYS A 70 14.30 7.76 6.86
C CYS A 70 14.61 9.08 6.12
N VAL A 71 15.61 9.82 6.61
CA VAL A 71 16.12 11.07 6.02
C VAL A 71 15.00 12.07 5.68
N GLY A 72 14.25 12.51 6.70
CA GLY A 72 13.22 13.54 6.53
C GLY A 72 12.03 13.15 5.65
N GLY A 73 11.80 11.85 5.41
CA GLY A 73 10.65 11.37 4.62
C GLY A 73 10.97 11.02 3.17
N MET A 74 12.26 11.02 2.79
CA MET A 74 12.67 10.88 1.38
C MET A 74 12.99 9.44 0.97
N CYS A 75 13.32 8.56 1.91
CA CYS A 75 13.70 7.19 1.60
C CYS A 75 12.84 6.21 2.41
N VAL A 76 12.41 5.12 1.78
CA VAL A 76 11.70 4.03 2.46
C VAL A 76 12.65 3.34 3.44
N GLN A 77 12.19 3.14 4.67
CA GLN A 77 12.93 2.40 5.69
C GLN A 77 12.57 0.91 5.58
N TYR A 78 13.53 0.13 5.09
CA TYR A 78 13.43 -1.32 5.05
C TYR A 78 13.53 -1.93 6.44
N ARG A 79 12.85 -3.07 6.65
CA ARG A 79 13.04 -3.94 7.80
C ARG A 79 13.79 -5.20 7.38
N CYS A 80 14.79 -5.57 8.17
CA CYS A 80 15.51 -6.83 8.05
C CYS A 80 14.96 -7.81 9.09
N ASP A 81 14.30 -8.88 8.66
CA ASP A 81 13.67 -9.87 9.55
C ASP A 81 14.65 -10.96 10.08
N GLY A 82 15.93 -10.63 10.22
CA GLY A 82 16.95 -11.54 10.78
C GLY A 82 17.45 -12.64 9.83
N ASP A 83 18.13 -13.64 10.40
CA ASP A 83 18.78 -14.76 9.68
C ASP A 83 17.76 -15.67 9.00
N GLY A 84 17.31 -15.26 7.82
CA GLY A 84 16.32 -15.96 7.01
C GLY A 84 15.06 -15.15 6.76
N GLY A 85 15.16 -13.85 6.47
CA GLY A 85 14.09 -13.04 5.89
C GLY A 85 14.62 -12.22 4.70
N LYS A 86 13.76 -11.55 3.93
CA LYS A 86 14.24 -10.58 2.92
C LYS A 86 15.00 -9.46 3.63
N CYS A 87 16.17 -9.10 3.09
CA CYS A 87 16.99 -7.97 3.53
C CYS A 87 16.26 -6.61 3.36
N CYS A 88 15.15 -6.59 2.61
CA CYS A 88 14.48 -5.37 2.17
C CYS A 88 12.94 -5.49 2.24
N ARG A 89 12.35 -5.90 3.36
CA ARG A 89 10.88 -5.90 3.53
C ARG A 89 10.37 -4.50 3.84
N ILE A 90 9.31 -4.06 3.16
CA ILE A 90 8.71 -2.74 3.37
C ILE A 90 7.28 -2.92 3.88
N PRO A 91 7.04 -2.78 5.20
CA PRO A 91 5.69 -2.77 5.73
C PRO A 91 5.01 -1.44 5.44
N TYR A 92 3.80 -1.48 4.88
CA TYR A 92 2.95 -0.32 4.72
C TYR A 92 2.07 -0.16 5.96
N ILE A 93 2.39 0.82 6.79
CA ILE A 93 1.71 1.04 8.06
C ILE A 93 0.50 1.95 7.84
N LEU A 94 -0.62 1.54 8.43
CA LEU A 94 -1.85 2.31 8.46
C LEU A 94 -1.70 3.42 9.51
N ARG A 95 -1.87 4.67 9.08
CA ARG A 95 -1.70 5.86 9.90
C ARG A 95 -2.93 6.76 9.85
N ASN A 96 -3.12 7.57 10.88
CA ASN A 96 -4.11 8.64 10.85
C ASN A 96 -3.75 9.64 9.72
N PRO A 97 -4.71 10.08 8.89
CA PRO A 97 -4.41 10.93 7.74
C PRO A 97 -3.90 12.33 8.12
N ASP A 98 -4.29 12.84 9.29
CA ASP A 98 -3.97 14.19 9.75
C ASP A 98 -2.70 14.20 10.62
N THR A 99 -2.61 13.30 11.62
CA THR A 99 -1.46 13.25 12.55
C THR A 99 -0.31 12.39 12.03
N LEU A 100 -0.58 11.52 11.06
CA LEU A 100 0.35 10.51 10.55
C LEU A 100 0.83 9.50 11.61
N GLU A 101 0.21 9.43 12.77
CA GLU A 101 0.52 8.45 13.81
C GLU A 101 0.03 7.04 13.40
N PRO A 102 0.81 5.98 13.70
CA PRO A 102 0.38 4.59 13.44
C PRO A 102 -0.91 4.24 14.18
N VAL A 103 -1.80 3.53 13.49
CA VAL A 103 -3.02 2.99 14.09
C VAL A 103 -2.70 1.61 14.69
N THR A 104 -3.08 1.40 15.94
CA THR A 104 -2.90 0.10 16.61
C THR A 104 -3.88 -0.94 16.06
N SER A 105 -3.38 -2.14 15.79
CA SER A 105 -4.21 -3.26 15.35
C SER A 105 -4.89 -3.96 16.52
N GLY A 106 -5.86 -4.82 16.20
CA GLY A 106 -6.39 -5.80 17.15
C GLY A 106 -5.50 -7.04 17.35
N ALA A 107 -4.36 -7.15 16.64
CA ALA A 107 -3.48 -8.30 16.66
C ALA A 107 -2.30 -8.12 17.63
N THR A 108 -1.88 -9.20 18.26
CA THR A 108 -0.72 -9.23 19.17
C THR A 108 0.30 -10.26 18.71
N LEU A 109 1.58 -9.90 18.78
CA LEU A 109 2.70 -10.82 18.57
C LEU A 109 3.61 -10.78 19.80
N ASN A 110 3.91 -11.94 20.39
CA ASN A 110 4.75 -12.05 21.59
C ASN A 110 4.32 -11.16 22.77
N GLY A 111 3.02 -10.87 22.89
CA GLY A 111 2.46 -10.01 23.93
C GLY A 111 2.46 -8.52 23.61
N GLU A 112 3.02 -8.10 22.47
CA GLU A 112 2.99 -6.71 22.00
C GLU A 112 1.88 -6.50 20.97
N VAL A 113 1.17 -5.38 21.07
CA VAL A 113 0.15 -4.99 20.09
C VAL A 113 0.83 -4.50 18.82
N LEU A 114 0.49 -5.11 17.69
CA LEU A 114 1.05 -4.72 16.40
C LEU A 114 0.36 -3.46 15.86
N ASN A 115 1.06 -2.69 15.03
CA ASN A 115 0.43 -1.66 14.21
C ASN A 115 -0.41 -2.31 13.11
N SER A 116 -1.51 -1.67 12.74
CA SER A 116 -2.26 -2.01 11.53
C SER A 116 -1.41 -1.74 10.31
N MET A 117 -1.26 -2.74 9.46
CA MET A 117 -0.38 -2.66 8.30
C MET A 117 -0.80 -3.63 7.20
N VAL A 118 -0.37 -3.31 6.00
CA VAL A 118 -0.30 -4.21 4.85
C VAL A 118 1.16 -4.57 4.67
N ASP A 119 1.46 -5.85 4.66
CA ASP A 119 2.84 -6.32 4.68
C ASP A 119 3.01 -7.57 3.81
N THR A 120 4.19 -7.76 3.24
CA THR A 120 4.53 -8.94 2.45
C THR A 120 5.19 -9.98 3.33
N LEU A 121 4.63 -11.19 3.36
CA LEU A 121 5.19 -12.34 4.05
C LEU A 121 6.21 -13.02 3.15
N TRP A 122 7.42 -13.19 3.69
CA TRP A 122 8.44 -14.01 3.07
C TRP A 122 8.26 -15.47 3.47
N ALA A 123 8.06 -16.36 2.48
CA ALA A 123 7.73 -17.77 2.73
C ALA A 123 8.96 -18.71 2.77
N GLY A 124 10.19 -18.19 2.68
CA GLY A 124 11.39 -19.02 2.63
C GLY A 124 11.98 -19.20 1.24
N TRP A 125 13.31 -19.29 1.14
CA TRP A 125 14.07 -19.60 -0.09
C TRP A 125 13.53 -20.84 -0.84
N LYS A 126 13.03 -21.86 -0.12
CA LYS A 126 12.49 -23.09 -0.73
C LYS A 126 11.09 -22.91 -1.33
N ASN A 127 10.27 -21.99 -0.82
CA ASN A 127 8.91 -21.77 -1.29
C ASN A 127 8.87 -20.73 -2.42
N GLU A 128 9.79 -19.76 -2.44
CA GLU A 128 9.91 -18.79 -3.54
C GLU A 128 10.47 -19.42 -4.83
N CYS A 129 11.30 -20.46 -4.73
CA CYS A 129 11.86 -21.17 -5.90
C CYS A 129 10.80 -21.86 -6.79
N CYS A 130 9.65 -22.24 -6.20
CA CYS A 130 8.60 -22.99 -6.90
C CYS A 130 7.23 -22.29 -6.91
N SER A 131 7.08 -21.17 -6.18
CA SER A 131 5.87 -20.38 -6.20
C SER A 131 6.19 -18.92 -5.92
N GLU A 132 6.01 -18.08 -6.92
CA GLU A 132 6.06 -16.63 -6.81
C GLU A 132 4.78 -16.13 -6.15
N LYS A 133 4.55 -16.56 -4.91
CA LYS A 133 3.36 -16.19 -4.14
C LYS A 133 3.69 -15.00 -3.26
N ASN A 134 3.21 -13.83 -3.67
CA ASN A 134 3.10 -12.67 -2.80
C ASN A 134 2.08 -13.01 -1.70
N ALA A 135 2.56 -13.51 -0.56
CA ALA A 135 1.71 -13.71 0.60
C ALA A 135 1.57 -12.37 1.33
N TYR A 136 0.35 -11.90 1.51
CA TYR A 136 0.07 -10.65 2.22
C TYR A 136 -0.34 -10.93 3.67
N HIS A 137 0.25 -10.21 4.61
CA HIS A 137 -0.21 -10.11 5.97
C HIS A 137 -0.87 -8.75 6.19
N VAL A 138 -2.16 -8.79 6.49
CA VAL A 138 -2.96 -7.58 6.76
C VAL A 138 -3.41 -7.62 8.21
N THR A 139 -3.06 -6.59 8.97
CA THR A 139 -3.53 -6.42 10.34
C THR A 139 -4.51 -5.26 10.42
N PHE A 140 -5.69 -5.56 10.95
CA PHE A 140 -6.79 -4.63 10.98
C PHE A 140 -6.79 -3.79 12.27
N PRO A 141 -7.23 -2.51 12.21
CA PRO A 141 -7.48 -1.71 13.40
C PRO A 141 -8.45 -2.42 14.35
N LYS A 142 -8.31 -2.11 15.64
CA LYS A 142 -9.29 -2.55 16.63
C LYS A 142 -10.66 -1.92 16.32
N ASP A 143 -11.73 -2.71 16.45
CA ASP A 143 -13.12 -2.27 16.25
C ASP A 143 -13.49 -1.77 14.84
N ILE A 144 -12.72 -2.16 13.82
CA ILE A 144 -13.03 -1.81 12.42
C ILE A 144 -14.30 -2.52 11.90
N SER A 145 -15.09 -1.81 11.08
CA SER A 145 -16.30 -2.37 10.47
C SER A 145 -15.99 -3.39 9.35
N PRO A 146 -16.92 -4.31 9.00
CA PRO A 146 -16.73 -5.22 7.88
C PRO A 146 -16.54 -4.51 6.53
N GLU A 147 -17.21 -3.38 6.32
CA GLU A 147 -17.09 -2.57 5.11
C GLU A 147 -15.68 -1.98 4.99
N GLU A 148 -15.17 -1.36 6.06
CA GLU A 148 -13.81 -0.82 6.08
C GLU A 148 -12.74 -1.92 5.95
N LYS A 149 -12.96 -3.12 6.52
CA LYS A 149 -12.07 -4.27 6.27
C LYS A 149 -12.01 -4.63 4.79
N ALA A 150 -13.15 -4.63 4.11
CA ALA A 150 -13.18 -4.91 2.66
C ALA A 150 -12.40 -3.85 1.88
N VAL A 151 -12.53 -2.56 2.25
CA VAL A 151 -11.77 -1.47 1.64
C VAL A 151 -10.26 -1.62 1.91
N LEU A 152 -9.86 -1.99 3.13
CA LEU A 152 -8.45 -2.26 3.46
C LEU A 152 -7.89 -3.47 2.68
N MET A 153 -8.67 -4.52 2.47
CA MET A 153 -8.26 -5.61 1.59
C MET A 153 -8.12 -5.14 0.13
N GLY A 154 -9.03 -4.29 -0.36
CA GLY A 154 -8.88 -3.65 -1.67
C GLY A 154 -7.61 -2.82 -1.78
N SER A 155 -7.20 -2.16 -0.69
CA SER A 155 -5.96 -1.38 -0.67
C SER A 155 -4.72 -2.23 -0.89
N THR A 156 -4.71 -3.49 -0.43
CA THR A 156 -3.56 -4.39 -0.64
C THR A 156 -3.37 -4.74 -2.10
N ILE A 157 -4.48 -4.89 -2.84
CA ILE A 157 -4.46 -5.12 -4.28
C ILE A 157 -3.89 -3.89 -5.00
N LEU A 158 -4.31 -2.68 -4.62
CA LEU A 158 -3.77 -1.48 -5.25
C LEU A 158 -2.26 -1.32 -4.96
N VAL A 159 -1.81 -1.62 -3.74
CA VAL A 159 -0.38 -1.64 -3.41
C VAL A 159 0.34 -2.67 -4.29
N ASP A 160 -0.20 -3.88 -4.42
CA ASP A 160 0.37 -4.96 -5.24
C ASP A 160 0.56 -4.55 -6.70
N VAL A 161 -0.53 -4.11 -7.34
CA VAL A 161 -0.52 -3.66 -8.74
C VAL A 161 0.45 -2.51 -8.97
N THR A 162 0.49 -1.54 -8.04
CA THR A 162 1.31 -0.33 -8.25
C THR A 162 2.78 -0.49 -7.87
N MET A 163 3.13 -1.45 -7.02
CA MET A 163 4.49 -1.60 -6.47
C MET A 163 5.19 -2.89 -6.87
N PHE A 164 4.47 -3.99 -7.10
CA PHE A 164 5.07 -5.31 -7.28
C PHE A 164 4.84 -5.89 -8.68
N GLU A 165 3.77 -5.52 -9.39
CA GLU A 165 3.59 -5.96 -10.79
C GLU A 165 4.53 -5.23 -11.77
N VAL A 166 5.03 -4.04 -11.41
CA VAL A 166 5.97 -3.25 -12.24
C VAL A 166 7.36 -3.92 -12.32
N ASP A 167 7.74 -4.71 -11.32
CA ASP A 167 9.05 -5.38 -11.27
C ASP A 167 9.17 -6.58 -12.24
N GLN A 168 8.04 -7.14 -12.73
CA GLN A 168 8.04 -8.34 -13.58
C GLN A 168 8.25 -8.06 -15.07
N GLU A 169 7.95 -6.85 -15.56
CA GLU A 169 8.14 -6.50 -16.99
C GLU A 169 9.60 -6.18 -17.36
N GLU A 170 10.49 -5.96 -16.40
CA GLU A 170 11.90 -5.63 -16.65
C GLU A 170 12.82 -6.84 -16.90
N ASN A 171 12.31 -8.07 -16.77
CA ASN A 171 13.10 -9.32 -16.91
C ASN A 171 12.67 -10.23 -18.07
N SER A 172 11.95 -9.72 -19.07
CA SER A 172 11.60 -10.46 -20.31
C SER A 172 12.33 -9.96 -21.55
#